data_AF-A0A378KVB4-F1
#
_entry.id   AF-A0A378KVB4-F1
#
_cell.length_a   1.000
_cell.length_b   1.000
_cell.length_c   1.000
_cell.angle_alpha   90.00
_cell.angle_beta   90.00
_cell.angle_gamma   90.00
#
_symmetry.space_group_name_H-M   'P 1'
#
loop_
_entity.id
_entity.type
_entity.pdbx_description
1 polymer ?
#
loop_
_entity_poly.entity_id
_entity_poly.type
_entity_poly.pdbx_seq_one_letter_code
_entity_poly.pdbx_strand_id
1 'polypeptide(L)' 'MNREIEVEEIYLMNISNKEKCKRLNDFLLDCFNEMEAVDQNMHPEVHHNLSEAYQLAKNYLRTLEEMS' A
#
# COMPACT_ATOMS: atom_id res chain seq x y z
N MET A 1 -11.30 7.53 -4.04
CA MET A 1 -10.26 6.90 -4.86
C MET A 1 -9.89 5.61 -4.16
N ASN A 2 -10.02 4.45 -4.82
CA ASN A 2 -9.79 3.18 -4.15
C ASN A 2 -8.29 2.86 -4.17
N ARG A 3 -7.63 2.98 -3.02
CA ARG A 3 -6.18 2.81 -2.85
C ARG A 3 -5.74 1.36 -3.07
N GLU A 4 -6.65 0.41 -2.92
CA GLU A 4 -6.39 -1.00 -3.22
C GLU A 4 -6.04 -1.24 -4.70
N ILE A 5 -6.69 -0.50 -5.62
CA ILE A 5 -6.43 -0.64 -7.06
C ILE A 5 -4.98 -0.25 -7.38
N GLU A 6 -4.46 0.79 -6.74
CA GLU A 6 -3.08 1.25 -6.92
C GLU A 6 -2.07 0.17 -6.46
N VAL A 7 -2.37 -0.51 -5.36
CA VAL A 7 -1.56 -1.63 -4.85
C VAL A 7 -1.56 -2.82 -5.81
N GLU A 8 -2.74 -3.18 -6.31
CA GLU A 8 -2.88 -4.26 -7.30
C GLU A 8 -2.13 -3.92 -8.60
N GLU A 9 -2.24 -2.68 -9.08
CA GLU A 9 -1.53 -2.21 -10.26
C GLU A 9 -0.01 -2.36 -10.09
N ILE A 10 0.55 -1.93 -8.94
CA ILE A 10 1.98 -2.10 -8.61
C ILE A 10 2.38 -3.58 -8.66
N TYR A 11 1.59 -4.47 -8.07
CA TYR A 11 1.88 -5.90 -8.04
C TYR A 11 1.83 -6.55 -9.43
N LEU A 12 0.88 -6.12 -10.27
CA LEU A 12 0.69 -6.63 -11.63
C LEU A 12 1.65 -6.03 -12.67
N MET A 13 2.38 -4.95 -12.34
CA MET A 13 3.34 -4.33 -13.27
C MET A 13 4.36 -5.35 -13.80
N ASN A 14 4.68 -5.24 -15.08
CA ASN A 14 5.75 -6.04 -15.70
C ASN A 14 7.14 -5.42 -15.42
N ILE A 15 7.53 -5.40 -14.15
CA ILE A 15 8.82 -4.90 -13.65
C ILE A 15 9.45 -5.93 -12.70
N SER A 16 10.73 -5.75 -12.36
CA SER A 16 11.42 -6.66 -11.44
C SER A 16 10.77 -6.69 -10.05
N ASN A 17 10.80 -7.85 -9.38
CA ASN A 17 10.29 -7.99 -8.01
C ASN A 17 10.92 -6.97 -7.05
N LYS A 18 12.22 -6.67 -7.22
CA LYS A 18 12.91 -5.62 -6.45
C LYS A 18 12.25 -4.25 -6.62
N GLU A 19 11.89 -3.89 -7.84
CA GLU A 19 11.23 -2.61 -8.13
C GLU A 19 9.78 -2.61 -7.62
N LYS A 20 9.08 -3.75 -7.68
CA LYS A 20 7.75 -3.91 -7.06
C LYS A 20 7.83 -3.70 -5.55
N CYS A 21 8.78 -4.35 -4.87
CA CYS A 21 8.98 -4.18 -3.43
C CYS A 21 9.30 -2.73 -3.06
N LYS A 22 10.11 -2.03 -3.88
CA LYS A 22 10.39 -0.61 -3.67
C LYS A 22 9.11 0.22 -3.74
N ARG A 23 8.32 0.06 -4.81
CA ARG A 23 7.06 0.80 -5.00
C ARG A 23 6.02 0.49 -3.93
N LEU A 24 5.91 -0.76 -3.50
CA LEU A 24 5.02 -1.16 -2.39
C LEU A 24 5.48 -0.54 -1.07
N ASN A 25 6.78 -0.46 -0.79
CA ASN A 25 7.29 0.22 0.39
C ASN A 25 7.03 1.73 0.36
N ASP A 26 7.24 2.38 -0.79
CA ASP A 26 6.92 3.80 -0.97
C ASP A 26 5.41 4.05 -0.74
N PHE A 27 4.56 3.19 -1.31
CA PHE A 27 3.11 3.24 -1.09
C PHE A 27 2.73 3.05 0.39
N LEU A 28 3.35 2.10 1.10
CA LEU A 28 3.11 1.88 2.53
C LEU A 28 3.46 3.12 3.36
N LEU A 29 4.54 3.82 3.01
CA LEU A 29 4.94 5.06 3.69
C LEU A 29 3.92 6.18 3.44
N ASP A 30 3.45 6.34 2.21
CA ASP A 30 2.42 7.32 1.86
C ASP A 30 1.10 7.04 2.59
N CYS A 31 0.64 5.80 2.58
CA CYS A 31 -0.55 5.38 3.33
C CYS A 31 -0.41 5.66 4.82
N PHE A 32 0.76 5.40 5.42
CA PHE A 32 1.00 5.67 6.83
C PHE A 32 0.93 7.18 7.13
N ASN A 33 1.57 8.02 6.32
CA ASN A 33 1.53 9.47 6.48
C ASN A 33 0.10 10.02 6.32
N GLU A 34 -0.68 9.46 5.40
CA GLU A 34 -2.08 9.84 5.19
C GLU A 34 -2.98 9.39 6.34
N MET A 35 -2.78 8.19 6.90
CA MET A 35 -3.49 7.75 8.10
C MET A 35 -3.26 8.70 9.28
N GLU A 36 -2.00 9.08 9.52
CA GLU A 36 -1.65 10.04 10.59
C GLU A 36 -2.31 11.40 10.35
N ALA A 37 -2.35 11.88 9.10
CA ALA A 37 -3.01 13.14 8.75
C ALA A 37 -4.55 13.08 8.86
N VAL A 38 -5.15 11.91 8.62
CA VAL A 38 -6.60 11.67 8.72
C VAL A 38 -7.03 11.53 10.18
N ASP A 39 -6.22 10.90 11.02
CA ASP A 39 -6.49 10.76 12.46
C ASP A 39 -6.56 12.15 13.14
N GLN A 40 -5.71 13.07 12.72
CA GLN A 40 -5.77 14.48 13.16
C GLN A 40 -7.03 15.23 12.67
N ASN A 41 -7.67 14.79 11.59
CA ASN A 41 -8.82 15.45 10.95
C ASN A 41 -10.16 14.71 11.17
N MET A 42 -10.20 13.62 11.95
CA MET A 42 -11.40 12.84 12.31
C MET A 42 -12.24 12.35 11.11
N HIS A 43 -11.62 11.81 10.05
CA HIS A 43 -12.32 11.18 8.91
C HIS A 43 -12.17 9.63 8.91
N PRO A 44 -12.97 8.90 9.69
CA PRO A 44 -12.78 7.46 9.92
C PRO A 44 -12.97 6.58 8.66
N GLU A 45 -13.80 7.01 7.71
CA GLU A 45 -14.01 6.26 6.46
C GLU A 45 -12.76 6.27 5.56
N VAL A 46 -12.00 7.37 5.57
CA VAL A 46 -10.73 7.47 4.83
C VAL A 46 -9.66 6.60 5.49
N HIS A 47 -9.64 6.57 6.83
CA HIS A 47 -8.74 5.71 7.58
C HIS A 47 -9.01 4.22 7.30
N HIS A 48 -10.27 3.81 7.19
CA HIS A 48 -10.62 2.42 6.89
C HIS A 48 -10.09 1.99 5.50
N ASN A 49 -10.38 2.77 4.46
CA ASN A 49 -9.93 2.47 3.09
C ASN A 49 -8.40 2.46 2.98
N LEU A 50 -7.70 3.36 3.68
CA LEU A 50 -6.23 3.37 3.72
C LEU A 50 -5.69 2.12 4.43
N SER A 51 -6.35 1.68 5.51
CA SER A 51 -5.92 0.53 6.31
C SER A 51 -6.01 -0.77 5.52
N GLU A 52 -7.09 -0.95 4.76
CA GLU A 52 -7.26 -2.11 3.88
C GLU A 52 -6.18 -2.15 2.79
N ALA A 53 -5.94 -1.02 2.11
CA ALA A 53 -4.91 -0.91 1.09
C ALA A 53 -3.49 -1.14 1.65
N TYR A 54 -3.19 -0.59 2.84
CA TYR A 54 -1.92 -0.80 3.53
C TYR A 54 -1.70 -2.28 3.87
N GLN A 55 -2.74 -2.97 4.33
CA GLN A 55 -2.64 -4.40 4.65
C GLN A 55 -2.44 -5.24 3.38
N LEU A 56 -3.12 -4.90 2.28
CA LEU A 56 -2.92 -5.55 0.99
C LEU A 56 -1.48 -5.38 0.49
N ALA A 57 -0.93 -4.16 0.55
CA ALA A 57 0.43 -3.86 0.13
C ALA A 57 1.46 -4.65 0.95
N LYS A 58 1.26 -4.76 2.27
CA LYS A 58 2.10 -5.62 3.13
C LYS A 58 2.05 -7.10 2.74
N ASN A 59 0.87 -7.61 2.40
CA ASN A 59 0.73 -9.00 1.98
C ASN A 59 1.50 -9.27 0.69
N TYR A 60 1.37 -8.39 -0.31
CA TYR A 60 2.11 -8.52 -1.57
C TYR A 60 3.61 -8.34 -1.39
N LEU A 61 4.04 -7.41 -0.53
CA LEU A 61 5.45 -7.25 -0.20
C LEU A 61 6.03 -8.57 0.36
N ARG A 62 5.36 -9.16 1.35
CA ARG A 62 5.77 -10.43 1.94
C ARG A 62 5.85 -11.55 0.91
N THR A 63 4.85 -11.68 0.05
CA THR A 63 4.85 -12.68 -1.02
C THR A 63 6.03 -12.47 -1.98
N LEU A 64 6.33 -11.23 -2.36
CA LEU A 64 7.46 -10.94 -3.23
C LEU A 64 8.81 -11.24 -2.56
N GLU A 65 8.95 -10.96 -1.26
CA GLU A 65 10.14 -11.27 -0.48
C GLU A 65 10.35 -12.78 -0.27
N GLU A 66 9.27 -13.54 -0.05
CA GLU A 66 9.31 -15.01 0.04
C GLU A 66 9.67 -15.69 -1.30
N MET A 67 9.39 -15.02 -2.43
CA MET A 67 9.66 -15.52 -3.79
C MET A 67 11.02 -15.07 -4.36
N SER A 68 11.77 -14.23 -3.64
CA SER A 68 13.01 -13.59 -4.13
C SER A 68 14.28 -14.23 -3.60
#